data_AF-A0A942KR95-F1
#
_entry.id   AF-A0A942KR95-F1
#
_cell.length_a   1.000
_cell.length_b   1.000
_cell.length_c   1.000
_cell.angle_alpha   90.00
_cell.angle_beta   90.00
_cell.angle_gamma   90.00
#
_symmetry.space_group_name_H-M   'P 1'
#
loop_
_entity.id
_entity.type
_entity.pdbx_description
1 polymer ?
#
loop_
_entity_poly.entity_id
_entity_poly.type
_entity_poly.pdbx_seq_one_letter_code
_entity_poly.pdbx_strand_id
1 'polypeptide(L)' 'FANTPHGAKASATIYSIVETAKENGLNPFTYLIYLFEQMPNMDVKDRDALDKLLPWSNSLPARCRIRKISDEMPAS' A
#
# COMPACT_ATOMS: atom_id res chain seq x y z
N PHE A 1 -13.02 -8.86 16.27
CA PHE A 1 -13.27 -7.79 15.27
C PHE A 1 -14.10 -8.29 14.09
N ALA A 2 -13.72 -9.33 13.35
CA ALA A 2 -14.48 -9.84 12.18
C ALA A 2 -15.87 -10.46 12.50
N ASN A 3 -16.24 -10.65 13.77
CA ASN A 3 -17.50 -11.29 14.18
C ASN A 3 -18.70 -10.32 14.23
N THR A 4 -18.54 -9.10 13.69
CA THR A 4 -19.64 -8.16 13.46
C THR A 4 -19.65 -7.78 11.99
N PRO A 5 -20.80 -7.47 11.38
CA PRO A 5 -20.88 -7.08 9.97
C PRO A 5 -19.93 -5.93 9.61
N HIS A 6 -19.79 -4.96 10.51
CA HIS A 6 -18.87 -3.83 10.36
C HIS A 6 -17.40 -4.25 10.37
N GLY A 7 -17.02 -5.14 11.29
CA GLY A 7 -15.65 -5.63 11.37
C GLY A 7 -15.28 -6.54 10.20
N ALA A 8 -16.19 -7.38 9.72
CA ALA A 8 -15.99 -8.19 8.52
C ALA A 8 -15.74 -7.30 7.29
N LYS A 9 -16.53 -6.24 7.11
CA LYS A 9 -16.36 -5.28 6.02
C LYS A 9 -15.00 -4.56 6.10
N ALA A 10 -14.59 -4.13 7.29
CA ALA A 10 -13.29 -3.51 7.49
C ALA A 10 -12.14 -4.47 7.15
N SER A 11 -12.21 -5.72 7.63
CA SER A 11 -11.22 -6.75 7.33
C SER A 11 -11.15 -7.07 5.83
N ALA A 12 -12.29 -7.19 5.15
CA ALA A 12 -12.33 -7.39 3.70
C ALA A 12 -11.68 -6.22 2.95
N THR A 13 -11.95 -4.98 3.38
CA THR A 13 -11.34 -3.78 2.77
C THR A 13 -9.82 -3.79 2.90
N ILE A 14 -9.29 -4.06 4.10
CA ILE A 14 -7.84 -4.16 4.31
C ILE A 14 -7.24 -5.29 3.47
N TYR A 15 -7.91 -6.44 3.40
CA TYR A 15 -7.45 -7.56 2.57
C TYR A 15 -7.37 -7.18 1.09
N SER A 16 -8.38 -6.50 0.55
CA SER A 16 -8.37 -6.01 -0.83
C SER A 16 -7.21 -5.04 -1.10
N ILE A 17 -6.90 -4.14 -0.17
CA ILE A 17 -5.76 -3.21 -0.29
C ILE A 17 -4.44 -3.98 -0.28
N VAL A 18 -4.29 -4.95 0.63
CA VAL A 18 -3.09 -5.80 0.74
C VAL A 18 -2.85 -6.55 -0.56
N GLU A 19 -3.88 -7.19 -1.11
CA GLU A 19 -3.72 -7.98 -2.33
C GLU A 19 -3.42 -7.08 -3.53
N THR A 20 -4.11 -5.94 -3.64
CA THR A 20 -3.82 -4.95 -4.70
C THR A 20 -2.38 -4.44 -4.61
N ALA A 21 -1.86 -4.20 -3.40
CA ALA A 21 -0.47 -3.76 -3.21
C ALA A 21 0.53 -4.81 -3.73
N LYS A 22 0.29 -6.10 -3.44
CA LYS A 22 1.16 -7.19 -3.92
C LYS A 22 1.16 -7.28 -5.44
N GLU A 23 -0.01 -7.23 -6.07
CA GLU A 23 -0.15 -7.27 -7.54
C GLU A 23 0.57 -6.09 -8.23
N ASN A 24 0.76 -4.98 -7.53
CA ASN A 24 1.51 -3.82 -8.01
C ASN A 24 2.99 -3.81 -7.59
N GLY A 25 3.52 -4.91 -7.06
CA GLY A 25 4.92 -5.02 -6.65
C GLY A 25 5.29 -4.20 -5.41
N LEU A 26 4.30 -3.85 -4.60
CA LEU A 26 4.49 -3.12 -3.36
C LEU A 26 4.58 -4.08 -2.16
N ASN A 27 5.36 -3.68 -1.16
CA ASN A 27 5.34 -4.31 0.14
C ASN A 27 4.08 -3.84 0.90
N PRO A 28 3.13 -4.74 1.21
CA PRO A 28 1.83 -4.34 1.77
C PRO A 28 1.94 -3.63 3.12
N PHE A 29 2.91 -4.03 3.95
CA PHE A 29 3.10 -3.46 5.27
C PHE A 29 3.56 -2.00 5.20
N THR A 30 4.63 -1.73 4.44
CA THR A 30 5.15 -0.36 4.30
C THR A 30 4.23 0.53 3.48
N TYR A 31 3.46 -0.04 2.55
CA TYR A 31 2.42 0.68 1.82
C TYR A 31 1.24 1.09 2.72
N LEU A 32 0.73 0.19 3.57
CA LEU A 32 -0.34 0.54 4.53
C LEU A 32 0.12 1.63 5.51
N ILE A 33 1.35 1.55 6.04
CA ILE A 33 1.91 2.60 6.88
C ILE A 33 1.91 3.94 6.14
N TYR A 34 2.41 3.96 4.90
CA TYR A 34 2.44 5.18 4.09
C TYR A 34 1.04 5.76 3.88
N LEU A 35 0.05 4.93 3.56
CA LEU A 35 -1.33 5.39 3.43
C LEU A 35 -1.83 6.02 4.74
N PHE A 36 -1.62 5.37 5.89
CA PHE A 36 -2.06 5.91 7.18
C PHE A 36 -1.31 7.17 7.62
N GLU A 37 -0.06 7.37 7.17
CA GLU A 37 0.70 8.62 7.38
C GLU A 37 0.18 9.77 6.51
N GLN A 38 -0.19 9.49 5.26
CA GLN A 38 -0.56 10.54 4.29
C GLN A 38 -2.04 10.92 4.33
N MET A 39 -2.95 9.94 4.45
CA MET A 39 -4.40 10.17 4.36
C MET A 39 -4.95 11.19 5.38
N PRO A 40 -4.51 11.24 6.65
CA PRO A 40 -5.02 12.23 7.60
C PRO A 40 -4.62 13.67 7.25
N ASN A 41 -3.57 13.85 6.46
CA ASN A 41 -2.98 15.15 6.12
C ASN A 41 -3.42 15.67 4.73
N MET A 42 -4.24 14.91 4.01
CA MET A 42 -4.66 15.24 2.65
C MET A 42 -6.13 15.63 2.58
N ASP A 43 -6.48 16.46 1.61
CA ASP A 43 -7.87 16.56 1.18
C ASP A 43 -8.22 15.36 0.29
N VAL A 44 -9.02 14.44 0.80
CA VAL A 44 -9.48 13.26 0.06
C VAL A 44 -10.38 13.60 -1.14
N LYS A 45 -10.82 14.86 -1.27
CA LYS A 45 -11.56 15.34 -2.46
C LYS A 45 -10.62 15.79 -3.58
N ASP A 46 -9.35 16.05 -3.28
CA ASP A 46 -8.33 16.33 -4.27
C ASP A 46 -7.93 15.01 -4.95
N ARG A 47 -8.44 14.82 -6.17
CA ARG A 47 -8.20 13.61 -6.97
C ARG A 47 -6.74 13.47 -7.37
N ASP A 48 -6.06 14.57 -7.67
CA ASP A 48 -4.65 14.53 -8.06
C ASP A 48 -3.76 14.16 -6.87
N ALA A 49 -4.14 14.60 -5.65
CA ALA A 49 -3.48 14.15 -4.43
C ALA A 49 -3.75 12.67 -4.14
N LEU A 50 -4.98 12.20 -4.37
CA LEU A 50 -5.37 10.80 -4.16
C LEU A 50 -4.67 9.86 -5.15
N ASP A 51 -4.57 10.24 -6.41
CA ASP A 51 -3.92 9.45 -7.45
C ASP A 51 -2.46 9.14 -7.13
N LYS A 52 -1.79 10.03 -6.40
CA LYS A 52 -0.39 9.83 -5.93
C LYS A 52 -0.25 8.72 -4.89
N LEU A 53 -1.32 8.39 -4.19
CA LEU A 53 -1.35 7.32 -3.18
C LEU A 53 -1.73 5.96 -3.77
N LEU A 54 -2.26 5.91 -4.99
CA LEU A 54 -2.72 4.67 -5.60
C LEU A 54 -1.56 3.71 -5.87
N PRO A 55 -1.81 2.39 -5.87
CA PRO A 55 -0.74 1.39 -5.85
C PRO A 55 0.09 1.35 -7.15
N TRP A 56 -0.44 1.89 -8.25
CA TRP A 56 0.27 2.06 -9.53
C TRP A 56 1.01 3.40 -9.65
N SER A 57 0.96 4.26 -8.63
CA SER A 57 1.57 5.58 -8.69
C SER A 57 3.10 5.50 -8.69
N ASN A 58 3.72 6.23 -9.63
CA ASN A 58 5.17 6.37 -9.68
C ASN A 58 5.72 7.23 -8.53
N SER A 59 4.89 8.09 -7.91
CA SER A 59 5.30 8.95 -6.79
C SER A 59 5.42 8.22 -5.47
N LEU A 60 5.09 6.93 -5.41
CA LEU A 60 5.22 6.15 -4.19
C LEU A 60 6.68 6.07 -3.72
N PRO A 61 6.94 6.18 -2.40
CA PRO A 61 8.28 6.03 -1.85
C PRO A 61 8.93 4.70 -2.20
N ALA A 62 10.26 4.69 -2.36
CA ALA A 62 11.02 3.47 -2.61
C ALA A 62 10.83 2.40 -1.51
N ARG A 63 10.61 2.83 -0.25
CA ARG A 63 10.31 1.94 0.88
C ARG A 63 9.02 1.13 0.72
N CYS A 64 8.10 1.58 -0.13
CA CYS A 64 6.85 0.88 -0.43
C CYS A 64 7.04 -0.22 -1.48
N ARG A 65 8.14 -0.22 -2.23
CA ARG A 65 8.39 -1.22 -3.28
C ARG A 65 9.12 -2.43 -2.70
N ILE A 66 8.82 -3.61 -3.22
CA ILE A 66 9.55 -4.83 -2.87
C ILE A 66 10.98 -4.69 -3.41
N ARG A 67 11.99 -4.74 -2.53
CA ARG A 67 13.39 -4.85 -2.97
C ARG A 67 13.57 -6.23 -3.58
N LYS A 68 14.01 -6.32 -4.84
CA LYS A 68 14.48 -7.58 -5.39
C LYS A 68 15.84 -7.89 -4.76
N ILE A 69 15.97 -9.06 -4.13
CA ILE A 69 17.22 -9.56 -3.53
C ILE A 69 18.27 -9.96 -4.59
N SER A 70 17.96 -9.83 -5.88
CA SER A 70 18.85 -10.21 -6.98
C SER A 70 20.11 -9.33 -7.17
N ASP A 71 20.28 -8.25 -6.40
CA ASP A 71 21.49 -7.40 -6.44
C ASP A 71 22.56 -7.77 -5.40
N GLU A 72 22.34 -8.82 -4.58
CA GLU A 72 23.33 -9.31 -3.60
C GLU A 72 23.65 -10.79 -3.82
N MET A 73 24.21 -11.13 -4.98
CA MET A 73 25.11 -12.29 -5.07
C MET A 73 26.31 -11.92 -5.94
N PRO A 74 27.47 -11.53 -5.36
CA PRO A 74 28.71 -11.57 -6.12
C PRO A 74 28.96 -13.03 -6.52
N ALA A 75 28.97 -13.28 -7.82
CA ALA A 75 29.39 -14.56 -8.38
C ALA A 75 30.76 -14.92 -7.77
N SER A 76 30.79 -16.03 -7.04
CA SER A 76 32.03 -16.67 -6.57
C SER A 76 32.55 -17.61 -7.65
#